data_AF-V9G044-F1
#
_entry.id   AF-V9G044-F1
#
_cell.length_a   1.000
_cell.length_b   1.000
_cell.length_c   1.000
_cell.angle_alpha   90.00
_cell.angle_beta   90.00
_cell.angle_gamma   90.00
#
_symmetry.space_group_name_H-M   'P 1'
#
loop_
_entity.id
_entity.type
_entity.pdbx_description
1 polymer ?
#
loop_
_entity_poly.entity_id
_entity_poly.type
_entity_poly.pdbx_seq_one_letter_code
_entity_poly.pdbx_strand_id
1 'polypeptide(L)'
;MMPEVEQEPHEQQFSALYMAKVLDKLRESDKTPQAAAAELQTALRKLHASQQEFVAKQAKQNLLDRLSQVEALEALQKVATIRKAQAEAGYDQEERELQSAVREREDALQLLERLADEVEQQKLKVVEHERSREAHESELAQLNEVWKELQKRNAHRKAAVQVATGVMITDEEDCARVLDQQTQSIQEMHQKQKQLEDEKIDISTQVKRTKRTIENLSKQNDMRSKDAEVKQREQDYMTLQQMKQWYDHVRSILESISGLEITNVADDSLEVRVLRSHSVRLFCDPETTRLKRVQFLTPNVIAADLVDVAVSDNNIRYLLCEYRERVRDQVAL
;
A
#
# COMPACT_ATOMS: atom_id res chain seq x y z
N MET A 1 -75.95 -58.42 -50.61
CA MET A 1 -74.95 -57.33 -50.70
C MET A 1 -75.65 -56.06 -50.28
N MET A 2 -75.23 -55.47 -49.17
CA MET A 2 -75.79 -54.24 -48.59
C MET A 2 -75.45 -53.03 -49.46
N PRO A 3 -76.29 -51.99 -49.56
CA PRO A 3 -75.93 -50.75 -50.26
C PRO A 3 -75.07 -49.87 -49.34
N GLU A 4 -73.95 -49.39 -49.87
CA GLU A 4 -73.08 -48.41 -49.22
C GLU A 4 -73.82 -47.07 -49.11
N VAL A 5 -73.90 -46.55 -47.89
CA VAL A 5 -74.42 -45.21 -47.58
C VAL A 5 -73.26 -44.23 -47.80
N GLU A 6 -73.32 -43.46 -48.89
CA GLU A 6 -72.42 -42.35 -49.13
C GLU A 6 -72.62 -41.28 -48.04
N GLN A 7 -71.60 -41.09 -47.19
CA GLN A 7 -71.55 -40.00 -46.22
C GLN A 7 -71.18 -38.70 -46.95
N GLU A 8 -72.13 -37.77 -47.07
CA GLU A 8 -71.84 -36.40 -47.51
C GLU A 8 -70.88 -35.70 -46.52
N PRO A 9 -69.95 -34.86 -47.00
CA PRO A 9 -68.93 -34.23 -46.18
C PRO A 9 -69.54 -33.23 -45.18
N HIS A 10 -69.34 -33.47 -43.89
CA HIS A 10 -69.88 -32.68 -42.77
C HIS A 10 -69.64 -31.16 -42.83
N GLU A 11 -68.63 -30.68 -43.56
CA GLU A 11 -68.38 -29.24 -43.80
C GLU A 11 -69.48 -28.58 -44.64
N GLN A 12 -70.02 -29.28 -45.63
CA GLN A 12 -71.10 -28.76 -46.47
C GLN A 12 -72.39 -28.63 -45.65
N GLN A 13 -72.68 -29.62 -44.80
CA GLN A 13 -73.83 -29.57 -43.88
C GLN A 13 -73.68 -28.46 -42.82
N PHE A 14 -72.49 -28.24 -42.27
CA PHE A 14 -72.25 -27.16 -41.31
C PHE A 14 -72.40 -25.78 -41.96
N SER A 15 -71.83 -25.58 -43.15
CA SER A 15 -71.97 -24.33 -43.89
C SER A 15 -73.43 -24.03 -44.25
N ALA A 16 -74.19 -25.06 -44.67
CA ALA A 16 -75.62 -24.93 -44.99
C ALA A 16 -76.46 -24.60 -43.75
N LEU A 17 -76.21 -25.27 -42.61
CA LEU A 17 -76.90 -24.99 -41.35
C LEU A 17 -76.55 -23.61 -40.78
N TYR A 18 -75.29 -23.19 -40.89
CA TYR A 18 -74.85 -21.86 -40.49
C TYR A 18 -75.52 -20.78 -41.35
N MET A 19 -75.53 -20.94 -42.67
CA MET A 19 -76.20 -20.03 -43.58
C MET A 19 -77.71 -20.01 -43.37
N ALA A 20 -78.34 -21.15 -43.10
CA ALA A 20 -79.76 -21.23 -42.76
C ALA A 20 -80.08 -20.46 -41.47
N LYS A 21 -79.30 -20.65 -40.40
CA LYS A 21 -79.46 -19.89 -39.14
C LYS A 21 -79.22 -18.39 -39.32
N VAL A 22 -78.25 -18.00 -40.15
CA VAL A 22 -77.99 -16.59 -40.48
C VAL A 22 -79.17 -16.00 -41.23
N LEU A 23 -79.71 -16.71 -42.22
CA LEU A 23 -80.87 -16.28 -42.99
C LEU A 23 -82.16 -16.22 -42.14
N ASP A 24 -82.35 -17.14 -41.19
CA ASP A 24 -83.48 -17.11 -40.26
C ASP A 24 -83.39 -15.93 -39.30
N LYS A 25 -82.20 -15.65 -38.74
CA LYS A 25 -81.99 -14.45 -37.92
C LYS A 25 -82.15 -13.15 -38.70
N LEU A 26 -81.79 -13.14 -39.99
CA LEU A 26 -82.01 -12.00 -40.88
C LEU A 26 -83.49 -11.79 -41.19
N ARG A 27 -84.25 -12.88 -41.38
CA ARG A 27 -85.72 -12.86 -41.52
C ARG A 27 -86.43 -12.37 -40.26
N GLU A 28 -85.99 -12.78 -39.08
CA GLU A 28 -86.52 -12.25 -37.80
C GLU A 28 -86.29 -10.74 -37.63
N SER A 29 -85.29 -10.19 -38.32
CA SER A 29 -84.93 -8.77 -38.26
C SER A 29 -85.47 -7.92 -39.42
N ASP A 30 -86.30 -8.48 -40.31
CA ASP A 30 -86.82 -7.84 -41.54
C ASP A 30 -85.73 -7.16 -42.39
N LYS A 31 -84.52 -7.73 -42.42
CA LYS A 31 -83.37 -7.14 -43.11
C LYS A 31 -82.81 -8.07 -44.17
N THR A 32 -82.46 -7.50 -45.32
CA THR A 32 -81.72 -8.24 -46.34
C THR A 32 -80.30 -8.52 -45.84
N PRO A 33 -79.68 -9.66 -46.24
CA PRO A 33 -78.30 -10.01 -45.86
C PRO A 33 -77.29 -8.90 -46.20
N GLN A 34 -77.53 -8.14 -47.27
CA GLN A 34 -76.71 -7.00 -47.68
C GLN A 34 -76.85 -5.81 -46.72
N ALA A 35 -78.06 -5.53 -46.20
CA ALA A 35 -78.29 -4.48 -45.22
C ALA A 35 -77.60 -4.80 -43.88
N ALA A 36 -77.68 -6.04 -43.43
CA ALA A 36 -76.99 -6.47 -42.21
C ALA A 36 -75.46 -6.45 -42.36
N ALA A 37 -74.92 -6.83 -43.53
CA ALA A 37 -73.50 -6.72 -43.82
C ALA A 37 -73.02 -5.26 -43.83
N ALA A 38 -73.83 -4.34 -44.37
CA ALA A 38 -73.53 -2.90 -44.38
C ALA A 38 -73.57 -2.30 -42.95
N GLU A 39 -74.52 -2.71 -42.12
CA GLU A 39 -74.60 -2.33 -40.71
C GLU A 39 -73.40 -2.85 -39.92
N LEU A 40 -73.00 -4.10 -40.14
CA LEU A 40 -71.85 -4.73 -39.47
C LEU A 40 -70.54 -4.06 -39.89
N GLN A 41 -70.36 -3.75 -41.18
CA GLN A 41 -69.23 -2.92 -41.63
C GLN A 41 -69.24 -1.53 -41.00
N THR A 42 -70.41 -0.91 -40.85
CA THR A 42 -70.53 0.41 -40.22
C THR A 42 -70.20 0.34 -38.73
N ALA A 43 -70.65 -0.70 -38.02
CA ALA A 43 -70.32 -0.96 -36.63
C ALA A 43 -68.82 -1.24 -36.43
N LEU A 44 -68.20 -2.02 -37.32
CA LEU A 44 -66.75 -2.27 -37.30
C LEU A 44 -65.96 -0.99 -37.53
N ARG A 45 -66.37 -0.12 -38.46
CA ARG A 45 -65.73 1.19 -38.66
C ARG A 45 -65.87 2.08 -37.42
N LYS A 46 -67.04 2.10 -36.78
CA LYS A 46 -67.27 2.85 -35.53
C LYS A 46 -66.41 2.31 -34.38
N LEU A 47 -66.29 1.00 -34.25
CA LEU A 47 -65.46 0.35 -33.24
C LEU A 47 -63.97 0.66 -33.45
N HIS A 48 -63.51 0.61 -34.70
CA HIS A 48 -62.13 0.96 -35.02
C HIS A 48 -61.84 2.44 -34.71
N ALA A 49 -62.77 3.34 -35.03
CA ALA A 49 -62.66 4.76 -34.70
C ALA A 49 -62.59 5.00 -33.18
N SER A 50 -63.42 4.31 -32.40
CA SER A 50 -63.40 4.45 -30.93
C SER A 50 -62.15 3.84 -30.29
N GLN A 51 -61.64 2.73 -30.82
CA GLN A 51 -60.35 2.16 -30.39
C GLN A 51 -59.18 3.10 -30.67
N GLN A 52 -59.13 3.72 -31.85
CA GLN A 52 -58.10 4.71 -32.18
C GLN A 52 -58.15 5.92 -31.24
N GLU A 53 -59.36 6.42 -30.94
CA GLU A 53 -59.54 7.55 -30.03
C GLU A 53 -59.10 7.21 -28.60
N PHE A 54 -59.40 6.00 -28.12
CA PHE A 54 -58.96 5.55 -26.80
C PHE A 54 -57.44 5.46 -26.69
N VAL A 55 -56.78 4.84 -27.68
CA VAL A 55 -55.31 4.73 -27.70
C VAL A 55 -54.65 6.11 -27.78
N ALA A 56 -55.20 7.03 -28.58
CA ALA A 56 -54.71 8.39 -28.66
C ALA A 56 -54.82 9.14 -27.32
N LYS A 57 -55.94 8.98 -26.60
CA LYS A 57 -56.12 9.58 -25.26
C LYS A 57 -55.15 8.98 -24.24
N GLN A 58 -54.95 7.66 -24.27
CA GLN A 58 -54.02 6.98 -23.37
C GLN A 58 -52.56 7.41 -23.63
N ALA A 59 -52.16 7.51 -24.90
CA ALA A 59 -50.83 8.00 -25.27
C ALA A 59 -50.61 9.45 -24.80
N LYS A 60 -51.62 10.32 -24.98
CA LYS A 60 -51.57 11.71 -24.50
C LYS A 60 -51.42 11.78 -22.97
N GLN A 61 -52.19 10.99 -22.23
CA GLN A 61 -52.11 10.99 -20.77
C GLN A 61 -50.73 10.50 -20.29
N ASN A 62 -50.21 9.41 -20.86
CA ASN A 62 -48.87 8.91 -20.55
C ASN A 62 -47.77 9.95 -20.82
N LEU A 63 -47.91 10.76 -21.88
CA LEU A 63 -46.97 11.84 -22.15
C LEU A 63 -47.06 12.96 -21.10
N LEU A 64 -48.27 13.33 -20.68
CA LEU A 64 -48.47 14.34 -19.63
C LEU A 64 -47.93 13.87 -18.28
N ASP A 65 -48.15 12.60 -17.92
CA ASP A 65 -47.64 12.01 -16.68
C ASP A 65 -46.11 11.91 -16.67
N ARG A 66 -45.48 11.72 -17.84
CA ARG A 66 -44.02 11.77 -17.97
C ARG A 66 -43.47 13.19 -17.89
N LEU A 67 -44.17 14.17 -18.49
CA LEU A 67 -43.75 15.57 -18.45
C LEU A 67 -43.87 16.17 -17.04
N SER A 68 -44.82 15.72 -16.23
CA SER A 68 -44.96 16.18 -14.84
C SER A 68 -43.86 15.66 -13.91
N GLN A 69 -43.17 14.58 -14.29
CA GLN A 69 -42.00 14.03 -13.57
C GLN A 69 -40.68 14.71 -13.93
N VAL A 70 -40.65 15.50 -15.01
CA VAL A 70 -39.45 16.26 -15.38
C VAL A 70 -39.34 17.44 -14.43
N GLU A 71 -38.37 17.37 -13.51
CA GLU A 71 -38.06 18.46 -12.60
C GLU A 71 -37.79 19.76 -13.38
N ALA A 72 -38.31 20.88 -12.87
CA ALA A 72 -38.09 22.17 -13.49
C ALA A 72 -36.59 22.47 -13.59
N LEU A 73 -36.17 23.02 -14.72
CA LEU A 73 -34.77 23.31 -15.06
C LEU A 73 -34.06 24.15 -13.97
N GLU A 74 -34.81 25.03 -13.29
CA GLU A 74 -34.32 25.81 -12.15
C GLU A 74 -33.93 24.97 -10.92
N ALA A 75 -34.65 23.88 -10.64
CA ALA A 75 -34.33 22.97 -9.53
C ALA A 75 -33.03 22.22 -9.83
N LEU A 76 -32.89 21.71 -11.05
CA LEU A 76 -31.67 21.04 -11.52
C LEU A 76 -30.46 21.98 -11.50
N GLN A 77 -30.62 23.24 -11.91
CA GLN A 77 -29.56 24.24 -11.83
C GLN A 77 -29.13 24.53 -10.40
N LYS A 78 -30.08 24.68 -9.46
CA LYS A 78 -29.76 24.89 -8.03
C LYS A 78 -29.01 23.70 -7.43
N VAL A 79 -29.41 22.47 -7.76
CA VAL A 79 -28.70 21.27 -7.31
C VAL A 79 -27.29 21.21 -7.92
N ALA A 80 -27.15 21.56 -9.20
CA ALA A 80 -25.86 21.57 -9.88
C ALA A 80 -24.89 22.60 -9.28
N THR A 81 -25.35 23.82 -8.95
CA THR A 81 -24.51 24.85 -8.32
C THR A 81 -24.07 24.46 -6.92
N ILE A 82 -24.97 23.88 -6.12
CA ILE A 82 -24.65 23.38 -4.77
C ILE A 82 -23.61 22.25 -4.86
N ARG A 83 -23.81 21.27 -5.75
CA ARG A 83 -22.84 20.18 -5.94
C ARG A 83 -21.48 20.67 -6.41
N LYS A 84 -21.46 21.66 -7.31
CA LYS A 84 -20.22 22.29 -7.76
C LYS A 84 -19.47 22.95 -6.60
N ALA A 85 -20.17 23.76 -5.80
CA ALA A 85 -19.55 24.44 -4.65
C ALA A 85 -19.05 23.44 -3.59
N GLN A 86 -19.77 22.34 -3.36
CA GLN A 86 -19.33 21.27 -2.47
C GLN A 86 -18.08 20.56 -2.98
N ALA A 87 -18.00 20.30 -4.29
CA ALA A 87 -16.83 19.68 -4.90
C ALA A 87 -15.60 20.59 -4.85
N GLU A 88 -15.77 21.89 -5.14
CA GLU A 88 -14.70 22.89 -5.04
C GLU A 88 -14.18 23.01 -3.59
N ALA A 89 -15.09 23.09 -2.61
CA ALA A 89 -14.69 23.14 -1.20
C ALA A 89 -13.97 21.86 -0.73
N GLY A 90 -14.38 20.69 -1.22
CA GLY A 90 -13.69 19.42 -0.96
C GLY A 90 -12.29 19.40 -1.55
N TYR A 91 -12.13 19.85 -2.79
CA TYR A 91 -10.83 19.95 -3.45
C TYR A 91 -9.88 20.92 -2.71
N ASP A 92 -10.36 22.11 -2.33
CA ASP A 92 -9.58 23.09 -1.58
C ASP A 92 -9.12 22.57 -0.20
N GLN A 93 -9.90 21.66 0.39
CA GLN A 93 -9.55 21.02 1.65
C GLN A 93 -8.48 19.94 1.42
N GLU A 94 -8.68 19.06 0.45
CA GLU A 94 -7.70 18.02 0.09
C GLU A 94 -6.35 18.64 -0.33
N GLU A 95 -6.36 19.74 -1.07
CA GLU A 95 -5.13 20.45 -1.45
C GLU A 95 -4.38 20.99 -0.22
N ARG A 96 -5.10 21.54 0.77
CA ARG A 96 -4.50 22.01 2.03
C ARG A 96 -3.92 20.88 2.86
N GLU A 97 -4.63 19.76 2.95
CA GLU A 97 -4.17 18.57 3.66
C GLU A 97 -2.92 17.97 3.00
N LEU A 98 -2.91 17.90 1.67
CA LEU A 98 -1.74 17.45 0.90
C LEU A 98 -0.53 18.36 1.13
N GLN A 99 -0.71 19.68 1.07
CA GLN A 99 0.37 20.64 1.33
C GLN A 99 0.93 20.51 2.76
N SER A 100 0.08 20.25 3.75
CA SER A 100 0.52 19.98 5.12
C SER A 100 1.36 18.72 5.20
N ALA A 101 0.89 17.62 4.60
CA ALA A 101 1.58 16.34 4.59
C ALA A 101 2.93 16.41 3.85
N VAL A 102 3.03 17.19 2.76
CA VAL A 102 4.29 17.43 2.06
C VAL A 102 5.30 18.15 2.96
N ARG A 103 4.89 19.20 3.67
CA ARG A 103 5.77 19.93 4.59
C ARG A 103 6.24 19.04 5.74
N GLU A 104 5.34 18.27 6.35
CA GLU A 104 5.70 17.33 7.42
C GLU A 104 6.71 16.27 6.93
N ARG A 105 6.57 15.81 5.69
CA ARG A 105 7.51 14.88 5.07
C ARG A 105 8.87 15.52 4.79
N GLU A 106 8.89 16.77 4.31
CA GLU A 106 10.12 17.54 4.10
C GLU A 106 10.88 17.75 5.43
N ASP A 107 10.18 18.13 6.49
CA ASP A 107 10.76 18.32 7.82
C ASP A 107 11.32 16.99 8.38
N ALA A 108 10.60 15.89 8.19
CA ALA A 108 11.05 14.55 8.61
C ALA A 108 12.29 14.10 7.83
N LEU A 109 12.37 14.39 6.52
CA LEU A 109 13.54 14.09 5.70
C LEU A 109 14.77 14.88 6.18
N GLN A 110 14.62 16.18 6.45
CA GLN A 110 15.72 16.99 6.99
C GLN A 110 16.23 16.47 8.34
N LEU A 111 15.34 15.98 9.20
CA LEU A 111 15.73 15.37 10.48
C LEU A 111 16.52 14.07 10.25
N LEU A 112 16.07 13.23 9.32
CA LEU A 112 16.75 11.98 9.00
C LEU A 112 18.14 12.22 8.40
N GLU A 113 18.30 13.22 7.54
CA GLU A 113 19.60 13.62 6.98
C GLU A 113 20.57 14.04 8.10
N ARG A 114 20.14 14.89 9.02
CA ARG A 114 20.96 15.31 10.17
C ARG A 114 21.37 14.12 11.05
N LEU A 115 20.44 13.20 11.32
CA LEU A 115 20.73 12.00 12.11
C LEU A 115 21.70 11.07 11.38
N ALA A 116 21.59 10.95 10.05
CA ALA A 116 22.52 10.17 9.26
C ALA A 116 23.95 10.75 9.33
N ASP A 117 24.08 12.08 9.23
CA ASP A 117 25.37 12.77 9.38
C ASP A 117 25.96 12.56 10.78
N GLU A 118 25.15 12.66 11.84
CA GLU A 118 25.59 12.40 13.21
C GLU A 118 26.07 10.95 13.39
N VAL A 119 25.37 9.97 12.82
CA VAL A 119 25.76 8.56 12.88
C VAL A 119 27.08 8.32 12.15
N GLU A 120 27.28 8.91 10.96
CA GLU A 120 28.53 8.74 10.23
C GLU A 120 29.70 9.41 10.97
N GLN A 121 29.49 10.58 11.59
CA GLN A 121 30.49 11.20 12.47
C GLN A 121 30.84 10.34 13.69
N GLN A 122 29.85 9.73 14.34
CA GLN A 122 30.08 8.83 15.48
C GLN A 122 30.86 7.58 15.05
N LYS A 123 30.54 7.00 13.89
CA LYS A 123 31.25 5.87 13.32
C LYS A 123 32.72 6.21 13.04
N LEU A 124 33.00 7.39 12.48
CA LEU A 124 34.38 7.86 12.28
C LEU A 124 35.14 7.95 13.61
N LYS A 125 34.53 8.51 14.66
CA LYS A 125 35.14 8.57 16.00
C LYS A 125 35.43 7.18 16.57
N VAL A 126 34.51 6.23 16.40
CA VAL A 126 34.71 4.84 16.86
C VAL A 126 35.89 4.20 16.12
N VAL A 127 35.99 4.38 14.80
CA VAL A 127 37.13 3.87 14.02
C VAL A 127 38.44 4.51 14.45
N GLU A 128 38.46 5.81 14.75
CA GLU A 128 39.64 6.49 15.29
C GLU A 128 40.03 5.94 16.67
N HIS A 129 39.06 5.71 17.56
CA HIS A 129 39.30 5.08 18.85
C HIS A 129 39.82 3.65 18.74
N GLU A 130 39.29 2.85 17.80
CA GLU A 130 39.81 1.50 17.54
C GLU A 130 41.25 1.54 17.03
N ARG A 131 41.60 2.52 16.19
CA ARG A 131 42.98 2.71 15.71
C ARG A 131 43.95 3.10 16.83
N SER A 132 43.52 3.93 17.78
CA SER A 132 44.37 4.33 18.92
C SER A 132 44.33 3.35 20.10
N ARG A 133 43.44 2.35 20.05
CA ARG A 133 43.21 1.40 21.14
C ARG A 133 44.47 0.65 21.56
N GLU A 134 45.19 0.07 20.61
CA GLU A 134 46.40 -0.72 20.92
C GLU A 134 47.50 0.16 21.55
N ALA A 135 47.64 1.40 21.09
CA ALA A 135 48.58 2.36 21.67
C ALA A 135 48.21 2.68 23.12
N HIS A 136 46.94 2.98 23.39
CA HIS A 136 46.46 3.24 24.75
C HIS A 136 46.54 2.00 25.65
N GLU A 137 46.22 0.80 25.14
CA GLU A 137 46.36 -0.44 25.90
C GLU A 137 47.83 -0.72 26.24
N SER A 138 48.76 -0.44 25.32
CA SER A 138 50.20 -0.54 25.56
C SER A 138 50.68 0.49 26.59
N GLU A 139 50.26 1.76 26.48
CA GLU A 139 50.57 2.80 27.48
C GLU A 139 50.07 2.42 28.87
N LEU A 140 48.84 1.91 28.97
CA LEU A 140 48.26 1.43 30.22
C LEU A 140 49.03 0.23 30.78
N ALA A 141 49.46 -0.71 29.93
CA ALA A 141 50.29 -1.84 30.34
C ALA A 141 51.64 -1.37 30.89
N GLN A 142 52.29 -0.41 30.24
CA GLN A 142 53.54 0.20 30.71
C GLN A 142 53.35 0.91 32.04
N LEU A 143 52.28 1.71 32.18
CA LEU A 143 51.96 2.40 33.43
C LEU A 143 51.72 1.41 34.58
N ASN A 144 51.04 0.29 34.29
CA ASN A 144 50.79 -0.77 35.27
C ASN A 144 52.08 -1.46 35.71
N GLU A 145 53.01 -1.73 34.80
CA GLU A 145 54.32 -2.30 35.18
C GLU A 145 55.15 -1.32 36.01
N VAL A 146 55.19 -0.04 35.62
CA VAL A 146 55.84 1.02 36.43
C VAL A 146 55.21 1.11 37.82
N TRP A 147 53.88 1.03 37.90
CA TRP A 147 53.16 1.03 39.18
C TRP A 147 53.47 -0.21 40.03
N LYS A 148 53.51 -1.41 39.43
CA LYS A 148 53.92 -2.64 40.13
C LYS A 148 55.36 -2.56 40.64
N GLU A 149 56.28 -2.00 39.84
CA GLU A 149 57.66 -1.76 40.29
C GLU A 149 57.72 -0.79 41.47
N LEU A 150 56.97 0.31 41.38
CA LEU A 150 56.83 1.27 42.49
C LEU A 150 56.28 0.59 43.74
N GLN A 151 55.26 -0.26 43.60
CA GLN A 151 54.68 -1.02 44.70
C GLN A 151 55.69 -2.00 45.30
N LYS A 152 56.46 -2.71 44.46
CA LYS A 152 57.56 -3.58 44.91
C LYS A 152 58.62 -2.78 45.65
N ARG A 153 59.10 -1.67 45.09
CA ARG A 153 60.09 -0.78 45.75
C ARG A 153 59.55 -0.24 47.07
N ASN A 154 58.26 0.11 47.13
CA ASN A 154 57.62 0.57 48.36
C ASN A 154 57.52 -0.56 49.39
N ALA A 155 57.15 -1.78 49.00
CA ALA A 155 57.15 -2.95 49.87
C ALA A 155 58.56 -3.28 50.40
N HIS A 156 59.60 -3.18 49.56
CA HIS A 156 60.99 -3.35 49.97
C HIS A 156 61.43 -2.24 50.93
N ARG A 157 61.07 -0.97 50.66
CA ARG A 157 61.31 0.14 51.59
C ARG A 157 60.57 -0.07 52.91
N LYS A 158 59.33 -0.55 52.89
CA LYS A 158 58.55 -0.86 54.10
C LYS A 158 59.17 -1.99 54.90
N ALA A 159 59.67 -3.05 54.23
CA ALA A 159 60.40 -4.13 54.88
C ALA A 159 61.74 -3.65 55.44
N ALA A 160 62.49 -2.84 54.69
CA ALA A 160 63.75 -2.23 55.14
C ALA A 160 63.53 -1.28 56.32
N VAL A 161 62.48 -0.46 56.28
CA VAL A 161 62.05 0.37 57.40
C VAL A 161 61.61 -0.50 58.56
N GLN A 162 60.83 -1.58 58.39
CA GLN A 162 60.48 -2.48 59.49
C GLN A 162 61.70 -3.17 60.12
N VAL A 163 62.69 -3.55 59.30
CA VAL A 163 63.96 -4.13 59.76
C VAL A 163 64.82 -3.07 60.45
N ALA A 164 64.87 -1.83 59.95
CA ALA A 164 65.56 -0.69 60.56
C ALA A 164 64.82 -0.11 61.79
N THR A 165 63.49 -0.24 61.86
CA THR A 165 62.70 0.14 63.03
C THR A 165 62.82 -0.94 64.12
N GLY A 166 63.02 -2.20 63.72
CA GLY A 166 63.44 -3.29 64.62
C GLY A 166 64.93 -3.27 64.98
N VAL A 167 65.77 -2.62 64.17
CA VAL A 167 67.22 -2.44 64.37
C VAL A 167 67.55 -0.97 64.12
N MET A 168 67.39 -0.18 65.17
CA MET A 168 67.84 1.20 65.30
C MET A 168 67.08 2.27 64.48
N ILE A 169 66.12 2.92 65.15
CA ILE A 169 65.99 4.37 65.01
C ILE A 169 67.32 4.95 65.49
N THR A 170 68.15 5.40 64.55
CA THR A 170 69.44 6.04 64.85
C THR A 170 69.55 7.48 64.35
N ASP A 171 68.48 8.05 63.77
CA ASP A 171 68.42 9.47 63.45
C ASP A 171 67.00 10.04 63.55
N GLU A 172 66.84 11.15 64.30
CA GLU A 172 65.54 11.83 64.55
C GLU A 172 64.93 12.43 63.26
N GLU A 173 65.77 12.79 62.27
CA GLU A 173 65.32 13.39 61.00
C GLU A 173 64.56 12.39 60.10
N ASP A 174 64.87 11.09 60.17
CA ASP A 174 64.17 10.06 59.39
C ASP A 174 62.77 9.76 59.94
N CYS A 175 62.59 9.83 61.27
CA CYS A 175 61.28 9.75 61.90
C CYS A 175 60.37 10.91 61.46
N ALA A 176 60.90 12.13 61.41
CA ALA A 176 60.16 13.30 60.93
C ALA A 176 59.75 13.14 59.46
N ARG A 177 60.66 12.72 58.58
CA ARG A 177 60.37 12.47 57.16
C ARG A 177 59.29 11.41 56.95
N VAL A 178 59.33 10.31 57.71
CA VAL A 178 58.31 9.24 57.61
C VAL A 178 56.96 9.72 58.13
N LEU A 179 56.93 10.50 59.21
CA LEU A 179 55.69 11.08 59.72
C LEU A 179 55.07 12.09 58.74
N ASP A 180 55.89 12.93 58.11
CA ASP A 180 55.43 13.87 57.08
C ASP A 180 54.87 13.12 55.87
N GLN A 181 55.56 12.08 55.40
CA GLN A 181 55.10 11.24 54.29
C GLN A 181 53.79 10.49 54.62
N GLN A 182 53.66 9.98 55.85
CA GLN A 182 52.40 9.35 56.31
C GLN A 182 51.28 10.37 56.41
N THR A 183 51.55 11.57 56.92
CA THR A 183 50.57 12.65 57.04
C THR A 183 50.09 13.10 55.67
N GLN A 184 51.00 13.28 54.71
CA GLN A 184 50.68 13.64 53.35
C GLN A 184 49.86 12.54 52.66
N SER A 185 50.23 11.27 52.83
CA SER A 185 49.47 10.15 52.26
C SER A 185 48.05 10.04 52.83
N ILE A 186 47.87 10.31 54.13
CA ILE A 186 46.55 10.36 54.77
C ILE A 186 45.72 11.52 54.21
N GLN A 187 46.33 12.70 54.01
CA GLN A 187 45.65 13.85 53.43
C GLN A 187 45.22 13.58 51.97
N GLU A 188 46.09 13.00 51.16
CA GLU A 188 45.78 12.60 49.77
C GLU A 188 44.64 11.56 49.73
N MET A 189 44.65 10.58 50.64
CA MET A 189 43.58 9.61 50.77
C MET A 189 42.25 10.27 51.15
N HIS A 190 42.25 11.21 52.09
CA HIS A 190 41.04 11.96 52.46
C HIS A 190 40.51 12.83 51.32
N GLN A 191 41.39 13.49 50.56
CA GLN A 191 40.99 14.26 49.38
C GLN A 191 40.36 13.35 48.32
N LYS A 192 40.97 12.19 48.05
CA LYS A 192 40.44 11.22 47.10
C LYS A 192 39.09 10.66 47.55
N GLN A 193 38.93 10.39 48.86
CA GLN A 193 37.65 9.95 49.41
C GLN A 193 36.56 11.01 49.21
N LYS A 194 36.88 12.29 49.45
CA LYS A 194 35.94 13.39 49.24
C LYS A 194 35.53 13.52 47.76
N GLN A 195 36.47 13.43 46.83
CA GLN A 195 36.18 13.44 45.40
C GLN A 195 35.24 12.30 44.99
N LEU A 196 35.47 11.08 45.49
CA LEU A 196 34.60 9.94 45.21
C LEU A 196 33.21 10.10 45.82
N GLU A 197 33.08 10.76 46.97
CA GLU A 197 31.77 11.09 47.56
C GLU A 197 31.01 12.11 46.72
N ASP A 198 31.68 13.14 46.20
CA ASP A 198 31.08 14.14 45.31
C ASP A 198 30.64 13.51 43.99
N GLU A 199 31.48 12.68 43.36
CA GLU A 199 31.15 11.92 42.14
C GLU A 199 29.94 11.00 42.35
N LYS A 200 29.85 10.34 43.51
CA LYS A 200 28.70 9.49 43.86
C LYS A 200 27.41 10.30 43.94
N ILE A 201 27.46 11.52 44.49
CA ILE A 201 26.30 12.42 44.54
C ILE A 201 25.87 12.80 43.13
N ASP A 202 26.81 13.21 42.27
CA ASP A 202 26.53 13.58 40.89
C ASP A 202 25.90 12.45 40.09
N ILE A 203 26.50 11.25 40.13
CA ILE A 203 25.97 10.05 39.46
C ILE A 203 24.57 9.73 39.99
N SER A 204 24.34 9.83 41.31
CA SER A 204 23.02 9.59 41.91
C SER A 204 21.97 10.58 41.41
N THR A 205 22.33 11.86 41.24
CA THR A 205 21.41 12.84 40.65
C THR A 205 21.12 12.54 39.18
N GLN A 206 22.13 12.13 38.40
CA GLN A 206 21.96 11.76 37.01
C GLN A 206 21.04 10.54 36.87
N VAL A 207 21.24 9.50 37.67
CA VAL A 207 20.37 8.31 37.71
C VAL A 207 18.93 8.69 38.04
N LYS A 208 18.71 9.59 39.01
CA LYS A 208 17.36 10.08 39.35
C LYS A 208 16.72 10.84 38.18
N ARG A 209 17.48 11.67 37.47
CA ARG A 209 16.98 12.38 36.28
C ARG A 209 16.61 11.40 35.18
N THR A 210 17.51 10.47 34.83
CA THR A 210 17.28 9.45 33.79
C THR A 210 16.06 8.59 34.12
N LYS A 211 15.90 8.17 35.39
CA LYS A 211 14.74 7.37 35.81
C LYS A 211 13.42 8.12 35.59
N ARG A 212 13.36 9.42 35.90
CA ARG A 212 12.18 10.27 35.63
C ARG A 212 11.89 10.38 34.14
N THR A 213 12.92 10.51 33.31
CA THR A 213 12.77 10.55 31.85
C THR A 213 12.19 9.26 31.31
N ILE A 214 12.70 8.10 31.78
CA ILE A 214 12.17 6.78 31.41
C ILE A 214 10.71 6.63 31.83
N GLU A 215 10.35 7.01 33.06
CA GLU A 215 8.97 6.96 33.53
C GLU A 215 8.04 7.85 32.68
N ASN A 216 8.50 9.03 32.26
CA ASN A 216 7.72 9.92 31.40
C ASN A 216 7.51 9.33 30.00
N LEU A 217 8.56 8.76 29.39
CA LEU A 217 8.48 8.10 28.09
C LEU A 217 7.57 6.87 28.15
N SER A 218 7.66 6.08 29.21
CA SER A 218 6.77 4.93 29.44
C SER A 218 5.31 5.37 29.49
N LYS A 219 4.98 6.43 30.24
CA LYS A 219 3.62 6.98 30.31
C LYS A 219 3.14 7.51 28.95
N GLN A 220 4.00 8.18 28.18
CA GLN A 220 3.65 8.63 26.84
C GLN A 220 3.38 7.46 25.90
N ASN A 221 4.15 6.37 26.00
CA ASN A 221 3.93 5.16 25.23
C ASN A 221 2.59 4.51 25.62
N ASP A 222 2.28 4.38 26.91
CA ASP A 222 0.99 3.85 27.39
C ASP A 222 -0.20 4.67 26.89
N MET A 223 -0.05 6.00 26.78
CA MET A 223 -1.09 6.87 26.22
C MET A 223 -1.23 6.68 24.71
N ARG A 224 -0.13 6.58 23.96
CA ARG A 224 -0.13 6.26 22.52
C ARG A 224 -0.71 4.89 22.22
N SER A 225 -0.41 3.89 23.06
CA SER A 225 -0.95 2.54 22.95
C SER A 225 -2.47 2.49 23.19
N LYS A 226 -3.03 3.48 23.88
CA LYS A 226 -4.48 3.60 24.09
C LYS A 226 -5.17 4.44 23.02
N ASP A 227 -4.41 5.09 22.14
CA ASP A 227 -4.94 5.88 21.05
C ASP A 227 -5.51 4.96 19.96
N ALA A 228 -6.79 5.16 19.63
CA ALA A 228 -7.49 4.33 18.67
C ALA A 228 -6.95 4.52 17.25
N GLU A 229 -6.49 5.72 16.90
CA GLU A 229 -5.92 6.00 15.57
C GLU A 229 -4.59 5.29 15.35
N VAL A 230 -3.75 5.23 16.39
CA VAL A 230 -2.47 4.52 16.34
C VAL A 230 -2.69 3.02 16.17
N LYS A 231 -3.64 2.43 16.91
CA LYS A 231 -4.01 1.02 16.74
C LYS A 231 -4.55 0.73 15.34
N GLN A 232 -5.38 1.62 14.81
CA GLN A 232 -5.90 1.47 13.45
C GLN A 232 -4.77 1.48 12.43
N ARG A 233 -3.83 2.43 12.52
CA ARG A 233 -2.65 2.47 11.64
C ARG A 233 -1.76 1.24 11.76
N GLU A 234 -1.55 0.73 12.97
CA GLU A 234 -0.82 -0.53 13.18
C GLU A 234 -1.53 -1.72 12.51
N GLN A 235 -2.86 -1.80 12.64
CA GLN A 235 -3.65 -2.85 12.00
C GLN A 235 -3.68 -2.73 10.48
N ASP A 236 -3.77 -1.51 9.94
CA ASP A 236 -3.69 -1.24 8.51
C ASP A 236 -2.30 -1.61 7.98
N TYR A 237 -1.23 -1.28 8.70
CA TYR A 237 0.13 -1.68 8.37
C TYR A 237 0.27 -3.22 8.30
N MET A 238 -0.23 -3.94 9.31
CA MET A 238 -0.21 -5.40 9.32
C MET A 238 -1.02 -5.99 8.15
N THR A 239 -2.14 -5.38 7.80
CA THR A 239 -2.97 -5.80 6.65
C THR A 239 -2.22 -5.59 5.34
N LEU A 240 -1.60 -4.42 5.14
CA LEU A 240 -0.79 -4.13 3.95
C LEU A 240 0.40 -5.09 3.84
N GLN A 241 1.02 -5.46 4.96
CA GLN A 241 2.10 -6.42 4.98
C GLN A 241 1.62 -7.82 4.56
N GLN A 242 0.46 -8.26 5.03
CA GLN A 242 -0.16 -9.53 4.58
C GLN A 242 -0.51 -9.50 3.09
N MET A 243 -1.07 -8.39 2.61
CA MET A 243 -1.36 -8.20 1.19
C MET A 243 -0.09 -8.28 0.35
N LYS A 244 1.00 -7.62 0.77
CA LYS A 244 2.30 -7.69 0.09
C LYS A 244 2.78 -9.14 0.00
N GLN A 245 2.77 -9.88 1.11
CA GLN A 245 3.17 -11.29 1.11
C GLN A 245 2.32 -12.14 0.17
N TRP A 246 1.02 -11.88 0.11
CA TRP A 246 0.11 -12.56 -0.80
C TRP A 246 0.43 -12.24 -2.28
N TYR A 247 0.67 -10.97 -2.61
CA TYR A 247 1.07 -10.58 -3.96
C TYR A 247 2.42 -11.18 -4.37
N ASP A 248 3.39 -11.21 -3.46
CA ASP A 248 4.68 -11.86 -3.70
C ASP A 248 4.51 -13.37 -3.93
N HIS A 249 3.60 -14.01 -3.20
CA HIS A 249 3.27 -15.43 -3.40
C HIS A 249 2.60 -15.70 -4.75
N VAL A 250 1.57 -14.90 -5.11
CA VAL A 250 0.89 -15.01 -6.41
C VAL A 250 1.85 -14.72 -7.56
N ARG A 251 2.72 -13.72 -7.40
CA ARG A 251 3.78 -13.41 -8.37
C ARG A 251 4.69 -14.62 -8.55
N SER A 252 5.18 -15.23 -7.46
CA SER A 252 6.03 -16.41 -7.53
C SER A 252 5.36 -17.60 -8.24
N ILE A 253 4.08 -17.84 -7.97
CA ILE A 253 3.30 -18.87 -8.67
C ILE A 253 3.22 -18.54 -10.17
N LEU A 254 2.83 -17.32 -10.52
CA LEU A 254 2.68 -16.87 -11.89
C LEU A 254 4.00 -16.97 -12.66
N GLU A 255 5.11 -16.57 -12.05
CA GLU A 255 6.45 -16.72 -12.60
C GLU A 255 6.80 -18.18 -12.87
N SER A 256 6.52 -19.08 -11.92
CA SER A 256 6.81 -20.51 -12.07
C SER A 256 5.99 -21.18 -13.20
N ILE A 257 4.73 -20.79 -13.36
CA ILE A 257 3.81 -21.38 -14.35
C ILE A 257 4.05 -20.76 -15.74
N SER A 258 4.14 -19.43 -15.81
CA SER A 258 4.24 -18.72 -17.08
C SER A 258 5.65 -18.72 -17.65
N GLY A 259 6.67 -18.84 -16.80
CA GLY A 259 8.06 -18.64 -17.15
C GLY A 259 8.42 -17.18 -17.45
N LEU A 260 7.55 -16.23 -17.09
CA LEU A 260 7.75 -14.79 -17.27
C LEU A 260 7.94 -14.12 -15.91
N GLU A 261 9.03 -13.41 -15.73
CA GLU A 261 9.42 -12.71 -14.50
C GLU A 261 9.51 -11.21 -14.77
N ILE A 262 8.76 -10.40 -14.02
CA ILE A 262 8.87 -8.94 -14.12
C ILE A 262 10.05 -8.51 -13.25
N THR A 263 11.15 -8.09 -13.87
CA THR A 263 12.40 -7.81 -13.16
C THR A 263 12.53 -6.35 -12.74
N ASN A 264 11.98 -5.43 -13.53
CA ASN A 264 12.06 -4.00 -13.25
C ASN A 264 10.81 -3.28 -13.75
N VAL A 265 10.33 -2.31 -12.97
CA VAL A 265 9.23 -1.41 -13.32
C VAL A 265 9.75 0.01 -13.14
N ALA A 266 9.93 0.73 -14.24
CA ALA A 266 10.32 2.13 -14.28
C ALA A 266 9.15 2.98 -14.78
N ASP A 267 9.27 4.31 -14.69
CA ASP A 267 8.19 5.25 -15.02
C ASP A 267 7.72 5.14 -16.49
N ASP A 268 8.62 4.78 -17.41
CA ASP A 268 8.36 4.70 -18.85
C ASP A 268 8.52 3.28 -19.42
N SER A 269 8.92 2.31 -18.59
CA SER A 269 9.32 0.99 -19.09
C SER A 269 9.14 -0.16 -18.10
N LEU A 270 8.81 -1.33 -18.64
CA LEU A 270 8.67 -2.59 -17.94
C LEU A 270 9.68 -3.59 -18.49
N GLU A 271 10.50 -4.18 -17.62
CA GLU A 271 11.40 -5.27 -17.99
C GLU A 271 10.83 -6.61 -17.59
N VAL A 272 10.76 -7.51 -18.56
CA VAL A 272 10.26 -8.87 -18.41
C VAL A 272 11.36 -9.85 -18.83
N ARG A 273 11.77 -10.72 -17.90
CA ARG A 273 12.66 -11.85 -18.16
C ARG A 273 11.83 -13.08 -18.51
N VAL A 274 12.20 -13.72 -19.60
CA VAL A 274 11.53 -14.86 -20.21
C VAL A 274 12.40 -16.10 -20.03
N LEU A 275 11.83 -17.15 -19.45
CA LEU A 275 12.47 -18.42 -19.12
C LEU A 275 13.84 -18.26 -18.46
N ARG A 276 13.97 -17.26 -17.57
CA ARG A 276 15.18 -16.88 -16.83
C ARG A 276 16.44 -16.60 -17.67
N SER A 277 16.30 -16.47 -18.99
CA SER A 277 17.44 -16.43 -19.92
C SER A 277 17.45 -15.19 -20.81
N HIS A 278 16.27 -14.74 -21.26
CA HIS A 278 16.15 -13.65 -22.22
C HIS A 278 15.35 -12.50 -21.63
N SER A 279 15.80 -11.26 -21.83
CA SER A 279 15.10 -10.09 -21.30
C SER A 279 14.48 -9.24 -22.40
N VAL A 280 13.28 -8.75 -22.15
CA VAL A 280 12.51 -7.85 -23.01
C VAL A 280 12.17 -6.60 -22.22
N ARG A 281 12.45 -5.43 -22.79
CA ARG A 281 12.04 -4.15 -22.25
C ARG A 281 10.89 -3.59 -23.08
N LEU A 282 9.77 -3.35 -22.42
CA LEU A 282 8.55 -2.79 -22.98
C LEU A 282 8.48 -1.32 -22.58
N PHE A 283 8.37 -0.40 -23.52
CA PHE A 283 8.17 1.02 -23.25
C PHE A 283 6.69 1.34 -23.37
N CYS A 284 6.09 1.74 -22.26
CA CYS A 284 4.66 2.04 -22.17
C CYS A 284 4.46 3.54 -21.95
N ASP A 285 3.40 4.08 -22.52
CA ASP A 285 2.99 5.45 -22.24
C ASP A 285 2.40 5.54 -20.83
N PRO A 286 2.91 6.39 -19.92
CA PRO A 286 2.42 6.46 -18.55
C PRO A 286 0.96 6.92 -18.46
N GLU A 287 0.50 7.77 -19.39
CA GLU A 287 -0.87 8.29 -19.38
C GLU A 287 -1.89 7.33 -20.02
N THR A 288 -1.53 6.73 -21.16
CA THR A 288 -2.46 5.90 -21.94
C THR A 288 -2.28 4.40 -21.72
N THR A 289 -1.22 3.99 -21.00
CA THR A 289 -0.79 2.60 -20.79
C THR A 289 -0.54 1.80 -22.08
N ARG A 290 -0.43 2.49 -23.23
CA ARG A 290 -0.20 1.87 -24.53
C ARG A 290 1.29 1.55 -24.74
N LEU A 291 1.56 0.39 -25.31
CA LEU A 291 2.88 -0.03 -25.71
C LEU A 291 3.36 0.83 -26.90
N LYS A 292 4.45 1.58 -26.70
CA LYS A 292 5.06 2.44 -27.74
C LYS A 292 6.20 1.73 -28.47
N ARG A 293 7.03 0.99 -27.73
CA ARG A 293 8.23 0.35 -28.26
C ARG A 293 8.57 -0.90 -27.48
N VAL A 294 9.16 -1.88 -28.16
CA VAL A 294 9.72 -3.08 -27.55
C VAL A 294 11.20 -3.14 -27.88
N GLN A 295 12.02 -3.49 -26.90
CA GLN A 295 13.45 -3.72 -27.07
C GLN A 295 13.81 -5.09 -26.51
N PHE A 296 14.27 -5.98 -27.38
CA PHE A 296 14.84 -7.26 -26.98
C PHE A 296 16.29 -7.04 -26.56
N LEU A 297 16.61 -7.30 -25.29
CA LEU A 297 17.96 -7.10 -24.75
C LEU A 297 18.90 -8.27 -25.08
N THR A 298 18.33 -9.40 -25.52
CA THR A 298 19.07 -10.60 -25.93
C THR A 298 18.81 -10.87 -27.41
N PRO A 299 19.74 -10.52 -28.32
CA PRO A 299 19.49 -10.52 -29.78
C PRO A 299 19.51 -11.91 -30.43
N ASN A 300 19.67 -12.98 -29.63
CA ASN A 300 19.82 -14.34 -30.15
C ASN A 300 18.52 -14.90 -30.74
N VAL A 301 17.37 -14.36 -30.33
CA VAL A 301 16.03 -14.74 -30.82
C VAL A 301 15.59 -13.76 -31.90
N ILE A 302 15.23 -14.24 -33.09
CA ILE A 302 14.65 -13.41 -34.15
C ILE A 302 13.17 -13.16 -33.80
N ALA A 303 12.86 -11.94 -33.35
CA ALA A 303 11.53 -11.57 -32.86
C ALA A 303 11.08 -10.15 -33.27
N ALA A 304 11.77 -9.51 -34.20
CA ALA A 304 11.44 -8.15 -34.65
C ALA A 304 10.04 -8.07 -35.29
N ASP A 305 9.59 -9.14 -35.95
CA ASP A 305 8.26 -9.28 -36.53
C ASP A 305 7.11 -9.19 -35.51
N LEU A 306 7.36 -9.57 -34.24
CA LEU A 306 6.35 -9.50 -33.19
C LEU A 306 6.10 -8.07 -32.70
N VAL A 307 7.05 -7.17 -32.89
CA VAL A 307 6.98 -5.80 -32.36
C VAL A 307 5.89 -5.00 -33.06
N ASP A 308 5.82 -5.09 -34.39
CA ASP A 308 4.86 -4.31 -35.18
C ASP A 308 3.41 -4.67 -34.82
N VAL A 309 3.12 -5.98 -34.68
CA VAL A 309 1.80 -6.49 -34.28
C VAL A 309 1.48 -6.12 -32.83
N ALA A 310 2.46 -6.22 -31.93
CA ALA A 310 2.25 -5.91 -30.52
C ALA A 310 1.99 -4.42 -30.27
N VAL A 311 2.67 -3.54 -31.00
CA VAL A 311 2.53 -2.08 -30.91
C VAL A 311 1.23 -1.61 -31.59
N SER A 312 0.88 -2.15 -32.76
CA SER A 312 -0.37 -1.76 -33.45
C SER A 312 -1.61 -2.12 -32.65
N ASP A 313 -1.63 -3.34 -32.11
CA ASP A 313 -2.82 -3.91 -31.46
C ASP A 313 -2.79 -3.74 -29.94
N ASN A 314 -1.74 -3.10 -29.42
CA ASN A 314 -1.45 -2.97 -27.98
C ASN A 314 -1.53 -4.31 -27.23
N ASN A 315 -1.00 -5.37 -27.85
CA ASN A 315 -1.18 -6.75 -27.39
C ASN A 315 0.12 -7.31 -26.79
N ILE A 316 0.42 -6.89 -25.56
CA ILE A 316 1.59 -7.36 -24.79
C ILE A 316 1.51 -8.87 -24.52
N ARG A 317 0.31 -9.41 -24.33
CA ARG A 317 0.11 -10.84 -24.07
C ARG A 317 0.57 -11.69 -25.24
N TYR A 318 0.15 -11.33 -26.46
CA TYR A 318 0.56 -12.01 -27.67
C TYR A 318 2.09 -11.98 -27.82
N LEU A 319 2.69 -10.80 -27.68
CA LEU A 319 4.14 -10.59 -27.75
C LEU A 319 4.90 -11.53 -26.80
N LEU A 320 4.55 -11.52 -25.51
CA LEU A 320 5.27 -12.29 -24.50
C LEU A 320 5.05 -13.80 -24.64
N CYS A 321 3.86 -14.24 -25.06
CA CYS A 321 3.59 -15.65 -25.29
C CYS A 321 4.37 -16.18 -26.50
N GLU A 322 4.32 -15.50 -27.64
CA GLU A 322 5.05 -15.91 -28.85
C GLU A 322 6.57 -15.84 -28.66
N TYR A 323 7.06 -14.76 -28.04
CA TYR A 323 8.48 -14.64 -27.73
C TYR A 323 8.96 -15.75 -26.79
N ARG A 324 8.14 -16.15 -25.81
CA ARG A 324 8.46 -17.27 -24.93
C ARG A 324 8.58 -18.59 -25.68
N GLU A 325 7.69 -18.90 -26.62
CA GLU A 325 7.81 -20.12 -27.41
C GLU A 325 9.07 -20.12 -28.28
N ARG A 326 9.42 -18.98 -28.89
CA ARG A 326 10.68 -18.86 -29.65
C ARG A 326 11.93 -18.99 -28.78
N VAL A 327 11.91 -18.42 -27.58
CA VAL A 327 12.98 -18.62 -26.58
C VAL A 327 13.05 -20.10 -26.17
N ARG A 328 11.91 -20.77 -25.98
CA ARG A 328 11.86 -22.20 -25.64
C ARG A 328 12.50 -23.04 -26.74
N ASP A 329 12.14 -22.80 -28.00
CA ASP A 329 12.69 -23.52 -29.14
C ASP A 329 14.20 -23.31 -29.26
N GLN A 330 14.68 -22.09 -29.00
CA GLN A 330 16.10 -21.77 -29.03
C GLN A 330 16.89 -22.37 -27.86
N VAL A 331 16.29 -22.51 -26.68
CA VAL A 331 16.92 -23.13 -25.50
C VAL A 331 16.87 -24.66 -25.56
N ALA A 332 15.94 -25.22 -26.34
CA ALA A 332 15.83 -26.66 -26.59
C ALA A 332 16.76 -27.19 -27.70
N LEU A 333 17.22 -26.30 -28.59
CA LEU A 333 18.30 -26.53 -29.56
C LEU A 333 19.68 -26.40 -28.89
#